data_AF-A0A087N0L2-F1
#
_entry.id   AF-A0A087N0L2-F1
#
_cell.length_a   1.000
_cell.length_b   1.000
_cell.length_c   1.000
_cell.angle_alpha   90.00
_cell.angle_beta   90.00
_cell.angle_gamma   90.00
#
_symmetry.space_group_name_H-M   'P 1'
#
loop_
_entity.id
_entity.type
_entity.pdbx_description
1 polymer ?
#
loop_
_entity_poly.entity_id
_entity_poly.type
_entity_poly.pdbx_seq_one_letter_code
_entity_poly.pdbx_strand_id
1 'polypeptide(L)'
;MMMTSEWAFILDEVDELNAMIGASQLAQNLREARDAVYKDEQLVAQIRAFQYMKEQYEDVQRFGKYHPDYSKVMKEIRQQKRALDLHDLVANLRLAENDFQGLLDEIGLLIGTSVSPSVKVETDGLLTSSCGTSCGTGGGCACSA
;
A
#
# COMPACT_ATOMS: atom_id res chain seq x y z
N MET A 1 -0.23 -6.27 -30.28
CA MET A 1 0.92 -5.40 -29.98
C MET A 1 2.06 -5.87 -30.89
N MET A 2 2.54 -5.03 -31.81
CA MET A 2 3.70 -5.41 -32.63
C MET A 2 4.96 -5.15 -31.81
N MET A 3 5.71 -6.20 -31.48
CA MET A 3 7.02 -6.10 -30.84
C MET A 3 8.02 -5.59 -31.88
N THR A 4 8.29 -4.30 -31.88
CA THR A 4 9.38 -3.72 -32.68
C THR A 4 10.71 -3.88 -31.93
N SER A 5 11.84 -3.77 -32.62
CA SER A 5 13.17 -3.83 -32.00
C SER A 5 13.36 -2.80 -30.89
N GLU A 6 12.72 -1.63 -31.00
CA GLU A 6 12.75 -0.58 -29.97
C GLU A 6 12.08 -1.00 -28.66
N TRP A 7 10.97 -1.75 -28.74
CA TRP A 7 10.32 -2.31 -27.54
C TRP A 7 11.19 -3.33 -26.83
N ALA A 8 11.98 -4.11 -27.56
CA ALA A 8 12.91 -5.07 -26.95
C ALA A 8 13.99 -4.35 -26.13
N PHE A 9 14.61 -3.29 -26.68
CA PHE A 9 15.61 -2.51 -25.95
C PHE A 9 15.04 -1.86 -24.68
N ILE A 10 13.82 -1.33 -24.73
CA ILE A 10 13.19 -0.73 -23.54
C ILE A 10 12.97 -1.79 -22.46
N LEU A 11 12.55 -3.00 -22.83
CA LEU A 11 12.34 -4.08 -21.86
C LEU A 11 13.65 -4.54 -21.22
N ASP A 12 14.74 -4.62 -21.98
CA ASP A 12 16.06 -4.96 -21.43
C ASP A 12 16.54 -3.91 -20.40
N GLU A 13 16.36 -2.62 -20.70
CA GLU A 13 16.67 -1.52 -19.75
C GLU A 13 15.78 -1.55 -18.50
N VAL A 14 14.50 -1.92 -18.65
CA VAL A 14 13.58 -2.10 -17.52
C VAL A 14 14.04 -3.27 -16.63
N ASP A 15 14.52 -4.36 -17.21
CA ASP A 15 15.04 -5.49 -16.46
C ASP A 15 16.31 -5.12 -15.68
N GLU A 16 17.21 -4.34 -16.28
CA GLU A 16 18.39 -3.81 -15.59
C GLU A 16 18.01 -2.88 -14.43
N LEU A 17 17.08 -1.95 -14.66
CA LEU A 17 16.55 -1.07 -13.61
C LEU A 17 15.90 -1.87 -12.47
N ASN A 18 15.11 -2.90 -12.78
CA ASN A 18 14.49 -3.78 -11.80
C ASN A 18 15.54 -4.53 -10.96
N ALA A 19 16.62 -5.00 -11.58
CA ALA A 19 17.72 -5.64 -10.88
C ALA A 19 18.40 -4.66 -9.90
N MET A 20 18.61 -3.41 -10.33
CA MET A 20 19.18 -2.35 -9.47
C MET A 20 18.27 -2.02 -8.29
N ILE A 21 16.97 -1.82 -8.53
CA ILE A 21 15.97 -1.58 -7.46
C ILE A 21 15.96 -2.77 -6.49
N GLY A 22 15.97 -3.99 -7.01
CA GLY A 22 15.98 -5.22 -6.22
C GLY A 22 17.24 -5.39 -5.36
N ALA A 23 18.39 -4.89 -5.82
CA ALA A 23 19.66 -4.93 -5.09
C ALA A 23 19.83 -3.78 -4.08
N SER A 24 18.99 -2.74 -4.16
CA SER A 24 19.06 -1.57 -3.28
C SER A 24 18.93 -1.91 -1.79
N GLN A 25 19.53 -1.06 -0.93
CA GLN A 25 19.44 -1.23 0.51
C GLN A 25 17.99 -1.17 1.01
N LEU A 26 17.15 -0.29 0.44
CA LEU A 26 15.74 -0.18 0.83
C LEU A 26 14.96 -1.46 0.52
N ALA A 27 15.20 -2.09 -0.63
CA ALA A 27 14.61 -3.38 -0.95
C ALA A 27 15.08 -4.49 0.01
N GLN A 28 16.35 -4.48 0.42
CA GLN A 28 16.86 -5.44 1.42
C GLN A 28 16.21 -5.21 2.79
N ASN A 29 16.17 -3.97 3.28
CA ASN A 29 15.52 -3.60 4.54
C ASN A 29 14.05 -4.03 4.57
N LEU A 30 13.32 -3.83 3.47
CA LEU A 30 11.93 -4.28 3.35
C LEU A 30 11.80 -5.80 3.46
N ARG A 31 12.68 -6.57 2.78
CA ARG A 31 12.68 -8.04 2.88
C ARG A 31 12.99 -8.51 4.30
N GLU A 32 13.97 -7.90 4.96
CA GLU A 32 14.35 -8.24 6.34
C GLU A 32 13.23 -7.92 7.33
N ALA A 33 12.62 -6.74 7.23
CA ALA A 33 11.49 -6.35 8.08
C ALA A 33 10.29 -7.28 7.86
N ARG A 34 10.02 -7.68 6.61
CA ARG A 34 9.00 -8.66 6.26
C ARG A 34 9.30 -10.01 6.92
N ASP A 35 10.51 -10.51 6.74
CA ASP A 35 10.88 -11.80 7.31
C ASP A 35 10.86 -11.77 8.85
N ALA A 36 11.19 -10.64 9.49
CA ALA A 36 11.07 -10.47 10.93
C ALA A 36 9.61 -10.58 11.42
N VAL A 37 8.66 -10.00 10.69
CA VAL A 37 7.21 -10.11 11.01
C VAL A 37 6.71 -11.54 10.84
N TYR A 38 7.05 -12.21 9.73
CA TYR A 38 6.49 -13.53 9.43
C TYR A 38 7.23 -14.71 10.09
N LYS A 39 8.40 -14.48 10.69
CA LYS A 39 9.06 -15.45 11.57
C LYS A 39 8.41 -15.55 12.95
N ASP A 40 7.69 -14.52 13.39
CA ASP A 40 6.97 -14.53 14.65
C ASP A 40 5.59 -15.20 14.50
N GLU A 41 5.47 -16.43 14.98
CA GLU A 41 4.23 -17.21 14.90
C GLU A 41 3.05 -16.55 15.63
N GLN A 42 3.31 -15.83 16.73
CA GLN A 42 2.25 -15.14 17.49
C GLN A 42 1.72 -13.95 16.70
N LEU A 43 2.61 -13.17 16.10
CA LEU A 43 2.24 -12.03 15.27
C LEU A 43 1.50 -12.48 14.01
N VAL A 44 1.95 -13.57 13.37
CA VAL A 44 1.26 -14.17 12.22
C VAL A 44 -0.16 -14.64 12.60
N ALA A 45 -0.33 -15.25 13.78
CA ALA A 45 -1.66 -15.63 14.26
C ALA A 45 -2.57 -14.41 14.47
N GLN A 46 -2.05 -13.31 15.02
CA GLN A 46 -2.79 -12.05 15.18
C GLN A 46 -3.17 -11.43 13.82
N ILE A 47 -2.27 -11.44 12.85
CA ILE A 47 -2.53 -10.95 11.49
C ILE A 47 -3.65 -11.76 10.82
N ARG A 48 -3.63 -13.10 10.96
CA ARG A 48 -4.70 -13.97 10.43
C ARG A 48 -6.04 -13.70 11.11
N ALA A 49 -6.04 -13.52 12.43
CA ALA A 49 -7.26 -13.17 13.16
C ALA A 49 -7.82 -11.82 12.69
N PHE A 50 -6.95 -10.83 12.45
CA PHE A 50 -7.35 -9.54 11.91
C PHE A 50 -7.90 -9.65 10.48
N GLN A 51 -7.31 -10.46 9.62
CA GLN A 51 -7.82 -10.72 8.25
C GLN A 51 -9.23 -11.31 8.29
N TYR A 52 -9.46 -12.31 9.13
CA TYR A 52 -10.80 -12.89 9.32
C TYR A 52 -11.81 -11.85 9.81
N MET A 53 -11.44 -11.03 10.79
CA MET A 53 -12.31 -9.95 11.27
C MET A 53 -12.56 -8.87 10.20
N LYS A 54 -11.61 -8.66 9.29
CA LYS A 54 -11.77 -7.74 8.16
C LYS A 54 -12.82 -8.25 7.18
N GLU A 55 -12.84 -9.55 6.87
CA GLU A 55 -13.87 -10.16 6.03
C GLU A 55 -15.26 -9.99 6.67
N GLN A 56 -15.39 -10.29 7.96
CA GLN A 56 -16.64 -10.06 8.71
C GLN A 56 -17.05 -8.59 8.70
N TYR A 57 -16.08 -7.68 8.83
CA TYR A 57 -16.32 -6.25 8.73
C TYR A 57 -16.79 -5.83 7.35
N GLU A 58 -16.20 -6.33 6.28
CA GLU A 58 -16.59 -6.03 4.89
C GLU A 58 -18.02 -6.53 4.61
N ASP A 59 -18.39 -7.71 5.11
CA ASP A 59 -19.76 -8.24 5.02
C ASP A 59 -20.76 -7.36 5.76
N VAL A 60 -20.45 -7.00 7.01
CA VAL A 60 -21.29 -6.15 7.85
C VAL A 60 -21.40 -4.73 7.27
N GLN A 61 -20.32 -4.20 6.71
CA GLN A 61 -20.30 -2.90 6.04
C GLN A 61 -21.16 -2.90 4.77
N ARG A 62 -21.26 -4.03 4.06
CA ARG A 62 -22.10 -4.18 2.86
C ARG A 62 -23.58 -3.94 3.16
N PHE A 63 -24.06 -4.38 4.32
CA PHE A 63 -25.43 -4.13 4.79
C PHE A 63 -25.56 -2.78 5.51
N GLY A 64 -24.45 -2.20 5.94
CA GLY A 64 -24.37 -0.89 6.57
C GLY A 64 -24.93 -0.88 7.99
N LYS A 65 -25.42 0.29 8.41
CA LYS A 65 -25.75 0.62 9.80
C LYS A 65 -26.90 -0.21 10.40
N TYR A 66 -27.62 -0.97 9.59
CA TYR A 66 -28.76 -1.80 10.00
C TYR A 66 -28.36 -3.24 10.37
N HIS A 67 -27.09 -3.61 10.23
CA HIS A 67 -26.63 -4.92 10.66
C HIS A 67 -26.62 -5.01 12.21
N PRO A 68 -27.18 -6.07 12.82
CA PRO A 68 -27.31 -6.18 14.28
C PRO A 68 -25.97 -6.14 15.02
N ASP A 69 -24.90 -6.65 14.39
CA ASP A 69 -23.55 -6.67 14.96
C ASP A 69 -22.63 -5.53 14.48
N TYR A 70 -23.15 -4.53 13.77
CA TYR A 70 -22.36 -3.43 13.21
C TYR A 70 -21.45 -2.73 14.22
N SER A 71 -22.00 -2.38 15.39
CA SER A 71 -21.27 -1.66 16.43
C SER A 71 -20.18 -2.51 17.10
N LYS A 72 -20.40 -3.82 17.25
CA LYS A 72 -19.44 -4.76 17.83
C LYS A 72 -18.26 -4.97 16.89
N VAL A 73 -18.53 -5.33 15.64
CA VAL A 73 -17.49 -5.58 14.63
C VAL A 73 -16.65 -4.32 14.37
N MET A 74 -17.27 -3.14 14.33
CA MET A 74 -16.58 -1.86 14.24
C MET A 74 -15.61 -1.59 15.41
N LYS A 75 -15.97 -1.98 16.63
CA LYS A 75 -15.13 -1.79 17.81
C LYS A 75 -13.98 -2.78 17.82
N GLU A 76 -14.27 -4.05 17.56
CA GLU A 76 -13.31 -5.14 17.58
C GLU A 76 -12.24 -4.97 16.51
N ILE A 77 -12.62 -4.63 15.27
CA ILE A 77 -11.64 -4.40 14.20
C ILE A 77 -10.70 -3.25 14.51
N ARG A 78 -11.19 -2.16 15.13
CA ARG A 78 -10.35 -1.03 15.55
C ARG A 78 -9.41 -1.39 16.69
N GLN A 79 -9.85 -2.22 17.63
CA GLN A 79 -9.00 -2.68 18.73
C GLN A 79 -7.89 -3.60 18.22
N GLN A 80 -8.22 -4.57 17.36
CA GLN A 80 -7.24 -5.46 16.76
C GLN A 80 -6.27 -4.70 15.84
N LYS A 81 -6.78 -3.76 15.02
CA LYS A 81 -5.92 -2.89 14.20
C LYS A 81 -4.92 -2.12 15.07
N ARG A 82 -5.38 -1.48 16.15
CA ARG A 82 -4.49 -0.75 17.07
C ARG A 82 -3.44 -1.67 17.70
N ALA A 83 -3.81 -2.88 18.08
CA ALA A 83 -2.85 -3.82 18.66
C ALA A 83 -1.74 -4.20 17.65
N LEU A 84 -2.09 -4.39 16.38
CA LEU A 84 -1.13 -4.63 15.30
C LEU A 84 -0.29 -3.39 14.97
N ASP A 85 -0.91 -2.22 14.87
CA ASP A 85 -0.22 -0.95 14.55
C ASP A 85 0.77 -0.54 15.65
N LEU A 86 0.52 -0.93 16.91
CA LEU A 86 1.42 -0.68 18.05
C LEU A 86 2.57 -1.69 18.16
N HIS A 87 2.57 -2.76 17.36
CA HIS A 87 3.61 -3.77 17.43
C HIS A 87 4.86 -3.29 16.70
N ASP A 88 6.01 -3.25 17.38
CA ASP A 88 7.26 -2.70 16.86
C ASP A 88 7.68 -3.30 15.50
N LEU A 89 7.55 -4.63 15.34
CA LEU A 89 7.86 -5.30 14.07
C LEU A 89 6.96 -4.85 12.92
N VAL A 90 5.66 -4.61 13.19
CA VAL A 90 4.71 -4.15 12.17
C VAL A 90 4.97 -2.69 11.84
N ALA A 91 5.24 -1.86 12.84
CA ALA A 91 5.61 -0.46 12.62
C ALA A 91 6.88 -0.35 11.77
N ASN A 92 7.91 -1.15 12.06
CA ASN A 92 9.15 -1.19 11.28
C ASN A 92 8.93 -1.67 9.84
N LEU A 93 8.08 -2.67 9.63
CA LEU A 93 7.65 -3.09 8.29
C LEU A 93 7.01 -1.93 7.53
N ARG A 94 6.06 -1.21 8.15
CA ARG A 94 5.38 -0.08 7.51
C ARG A 94 6.32 1.05 7.15
N LEU A 95 7.31 1.35 8.00
CA LEU A 95 8.34 2.33 7.69
C LEU A 95 9.17 1.89 6.47
N ALA A 96 9.65 0.65 6.45
CA ALA A 96 10.40 0.12 5.32
C ALA A 96 9.58 0.06 4.02
N GLU A 97 8.27 -0.23 4.10
CA GLU A 97 7.34 -0.16 2.97
C GLU A 97 7.23 1.26 2.42
N ASN A 98 7.04 2.26 3.30
CA ASN A 98 6.92 3.66 2.89
C ASN A 98 8.23 4.20 2.28
N ASP A 99 9.37 3.85 2.86
CA ASP A 99 10.68 4.27 2.33
C ASP A 99 10.93 3.67 0.94
N PHE A 100 10.59 2.40 0.75
CA PHE A 100 10.70 1.74 -0.55
C PHE A 100 9.71 2.31 -1.57
N GLN A 101 8.46 2.59 -1.16
CA GLN A 101 7.48 3.26 -2.01
C GLN A 101 7.94 4.66 -2.43
N GLY A 102 8.55 5.42 -1.53
CA GLY A 102 9.13 6.73 -1.83
C GLY A 102 10.19 6.65 -2.94
N LEU A 103 11.07 5.65 -2.88
CA LEU A 103 12.05 5.40 -3.96
C LEU A 103 11.36 5.11 -5.30
N LEU A 104 10.31 4.29 -5.31
CA LEU A 104 9.57 3.97 -6.55
C LEU A 104 8.86 5.20 -7.12
N ASP A 105 8.27 6.04 -6.26
CA ASP A 105 7.63 7.28 -6.63
C ASP A 105 8.62 8.27 -7.25
N GLU A 106 9.83 8.39 -6.69
CA GLU A 106 10.91 9.20 -7.26
C GLU A 106 11.34 8.71 -8.64
N ILE A 107 11.52 7.40 -8.82
CA ILE A 107 11.85 6.81 -10.11
C ILE A 107 10.72 7.08 -11.12
N GLY A 108 9.47 6.89 -10.72
CA GLY A 108 8.30 7.17 -11.55
C GLY A 108 8.23 8.63 -12.00
N LEU A 109 8.53 9.56 -11.09
CA LEU A 109 8.59 10.99 -11.39
C LEU A 109 9.72 11.32 -12.38
N LEU A 110 10.91 10.74 -12.19
CA LEU A 110 12.05 10.93 -13.09
C LEU A 110 11.74 10.43 -14.50
N ILE A 111 11.15 9.23 -14.63
CA ILE A 111 10.75 8.69 -15.93
C ILE A 111 9.67 9.57 -16.56
N GLY A 112 8.61 9.92 -15.82
CA GLY A 112 7.51 10.74 -16.35
C GLY A 112 7.97 12.10 -16.85
N THR A 113 8.81 12.80 -16.08
CA THR A 113 9.37 14.10 -16.45
C THR A 113 10.34 14.03 -17.62
N SER A 114 11.08 12.92 -17.77
CA SER A 114 11.98 12.72 -18.92
C SER A 114 11.25 12.55 -20.26
N VAL A 115 10.03 11.99 -20.25
CA VAL A 115 9.21 11.80 -21.46
C VAL A 115 8.43 13.08 -21.80
N SER A 116 7.87 13.76 -20.79
CA SER A 116 7.23 15.06 -21.00
C SER A 116 7.04 15.81 -19.67
N PRO A 117 7.38 17.12 -19.60
CA PRO A 117 7.16 17.93 -18.41
C PRO A 117 5.68 18.12 -18.05
N SER A 118 4.75 17.73 -18.94
CA SER A 118 3.30 17.86 -18.75
C SER A 118 2.61 16.59 -18.26
N VAL A 119 3.34 15.48 -18.10
CA VAL A 119 2.77 14.21 -17.62
C VAL A 119 2.60 14.31 -16.10
N LYS A 120 1.34 14.22 -15.65
CA LYS A 120 1.01 14.14 -14.22
C LYS A 120 1.27 12.71 -13.75
N VAL A 121 2.30 12.54 -12.93
CA VAL A 121 2.55 11.29 -12.20
C VAL A 121 1.82 11.39 -10.86
N GLU A 122 0.86 10.50 -10.65
CA GLU A 122 0.22 10.33 -9.34
C GLU A 122 1.25 9.63 -8.43
N THR A 123 1.86 10.40 -7.52
CA THR A 123 2.69 9.85 -6.44
C THR A 123 1.79 9.64 -5.23
N ASP A 124 2.01 8.58 -4.44
CA ASP A 124 1.17 8.24 -3.28
C ASP A 124 1.56 9.10 -2.06
N GLY A 125 1.84 10.37 -2.31
CA GLY A 125 2.17 11.38 -1.33
C GLY A 125 0.94 12.19 -0.96
N LEU A 126 0.63 12.20 0.33
CA LEU A 126 -0.38 13.03 1.02
C LEU A 126 -0.28 14.55 0.76
N LEU A 127 0.61 15.02 -0.12
CA LEU A 127 0.89 16.44 -0.36
C LEU A 127 0.50 16.94 -1.76
N THR A 128 -0.65 16.50 -2.27
CA THR A 128 -1.43 17.37 -3.17
C THR A 128 -2.57 17.99 -2.37
N SER A 129 -2.28 19.11 -1.71
CA SER A 129 -3.27 20.06 -1.19
C SER A 129 -3.96 20.79 -2.35
N SER A 130 -4.53 20.02 -3.28
CA SER A 130 -5.34 20.47 -4.40
C SER A 130 -6.69 19.80 -4.26
N CYS A 131 -7.60 20.54 -3.66
CA CYS A 131 -9.03 20.29 -3.67
C CYS A 131 -9.46 19.99 -5.12
N GLY A 132 -9.75 18.73 -5.45
CA GLY A 132 -10.24 18.38 -6.80
C GLY A 132 -10.07 16.93 -7.20
N THR A 133 -11.10 16.13 -6.89
CA THR A 133 -11.58 15.05 -7.77
C THR A 133 -10.66 13.84 -7.98
N SER A 134 -10.73 12.88 -7.08
CA SER A 134 -10.58 11.46 -7.45
C SER A 134 -11.76 10.66 -6.88
N CYS A 135 -12.61 10.25 -7.82
CA CYS A 135 -13.73 9.34 -7.66
C CYS A 135 -13.25 7.96 -8.14
N GLY A 136 -13.25 6.98 -7.25
CA GLY A 136 -12.96 5.57 -7.53
C GLY A 136 -12.01 5.00 -6.46
N THR A 137 -12.39 4.13 -5.53
CA THR A 137 -13.54 3.22 -5.44
C THR A 137 -13.81 2.96 -3.94
N GLY A 138 -15.08 3.02 -3.52
CA GLY A 138 -15.52 2.49 -2.21
C GLY A 138 -15.92 3.52 -1.15
N GLY A 139 -17.21 3.87 -1.12
CA GLY A 139 -17.89 4.36 0.09
C GLY A 139 -17.94 5.88 0.24
N GLY A 140 -19.14 6.45 0.16
CA GLY A 140 -19.39 7.88 0.30
C GLY A 140 -18.96 8.44 1.65
N CYS A 141 -17.91 9.25 1.65
CA CYS A 141 -17.64 10.21 2.70
C CYS A 141 -18.50 11.47 2.45
N ALA A 142 -19.62 11.55 3.16
CA ALA A 142 -20.33 12.81 3.35
C ALA A 142 -19.58 13.63 4.42
N CYS A 143 -18.79 14.62 3.98
CA CYS A 143 -18.39 15.72 4.85
C CYS A 143 -19.67 16.47 5.27
N SER A 144 -20.02 16.40 6.55
CA SER A 144 -20.86 17.44 7.18
C SER A 144 -19.92 18.36 7.93
N ALA A 145 -20.07 19.65 7.66
CA ALA A 145 -19.41 20.73 8.40
C ALA A 145 -19.70 20.67 9.90
#